data_AF-A0A653PMC3-F1
#
_entry.id   AF-A0A653PMC3-F1
#
_cell.length_a   1.000
_cell.length_b   1.000
_cell.length_c   1.000
_cell.angle_alpha   90.00
_cell.angle_beta   90.00
_cell.angle_gamma   90.00
#
_symmetry.space_group_name_H-M   'P 1'
#
loop_
_entity.id
_entity.type
_entity.pdbx_description
1 polymer ?
#
loop_
_entity_poly.entity_id
_entity_poly.type
_entity_poly.pdbx_seq_one_letter_code
_entity_poly.pdbx_strand_id
1 'polypeptide(L)'
;MPLLALLLIACQVFCGLHVVRSGQERYWIYLIIALPGLGCLIYALGIMLPDLLRSRRGRRAVNQLQDRLDPERHLRALRNDLEISDTRETRMRLADELLRLGQAAEAVEHYRAALRGIHAQAPDILLGLARAQLANGEPGACRLSLEQLREHNPQFRSADGHLLYAQALAQQGEALKAEEEYRALLGYFAGPEAPLHYALLLKQQGRSREARELLEQIERHARRAPRHYRNLHQACLAQARSELQALGRPLDQQA
;
A
#
# COMPACT_ATOMS: atom_id res chain seq x y z
N MET A 1 -19.44 -25.74 31.18
CA MET A 1 -19.27 -27.17 30.85
C MET A 1 -20.09 -27.65 29.64
N PRO A 2 -21.41 -27.39 29.48
CA PRO A 2 -22.17 -27.92 28.33
C PRO A 2 -21.76 -27.31 26.98
N LEU A 3 -21.35 -26.04 26.96
CA LEU A 3 -20.90 -25.34 25.74
C LEU A 3 -19.61 -25.92 25.16
N LEU A 4 -18.67 -26.36 26.01
CA LEU A 4 -17.41 -26.98 25.56
C LEU A 4 -17.65 -28.35 24.94
N ALA A 5 -18.55 -29.15 25.53
CA ALA A 5 -18.94 -30.44 24.96
C ALA A 5 -19.64 -30.27 23.61
N LEU A 6 -20.53 -29.28 23.49
CA LEU A 6 -21.23 -28.99 22.23
C LEU A 6 -20.26 -28.49 21.14
N LEU A 7 -19.27 -27.65 21.51
CA LEU A 7 -18.20 -27.21 20.61
C LEU A 7 -17.33 -28.39 20.14
N LEU A 8 -16.97 -29.31 21.03
CA LEU A 8 -16.18 -30.50 20.70
C LEU A 8 -16.93 -31.42 19.74
N ILE A 9 -18.22 -31.66 19.98
CA ILE A 9 -19.07 -32.47 19.10
C ILE A 9 -19.20 -31.81 17.72
N ALA A 10 -19.46 -30.50 17.67
CA ALA A 10 -19.50 -29.75 16.41
C ALA A 10 -18.17 -29.85 15.63
N CYS A 11 -17.04 -29.80 16.33
CA CYS A 11 -15.71 -29.95 15.73
C CYS A 11 -15.50 -31.37 15.16
N GLN A 12 -15.92 -32.42 15.88
CA GLN A 12 -15.85 -33.80 15.39
C GLN A 12 -16.70 -34.03 14.15
N VAL A 13 -17.94 -33.54 14.15
CA VAL A 13 -18.85 -33.65 12.99
C VAL A 13 -18.25 -32.94 11.78
N PHE A 14 -17.68 -31.75 11.98
CA PHE A 14 -17.03 -30.99 10.92
C PHE A 14 -15.78 -31.70 10.36
N CYS A 15 -14.89 -32.21 11.22
CA CYS A 15 -13.72 -32.99 10.78
C CYS A 15 -14.14 -34.27 10.06
N GLY A 16 -15.15 -34.99 10.55
CA GLY A 16 -15.68 -36.19 9.90
C GLY A 16 -16.25 -35.91 8.50
N LEU A 17 -17.05 -34.84 8.37
CA LEU A 17 -17.57 -34.38 7.07
C LEU A 17 -16.44 -33.98 6.10
N HIS A 18 -15.39 -33.33 6.60
CA HIS A 18 -14.22 -32.98 5.80
C HIS A 18 -13.47 -34.23 5.30
N VAL A 19 -13.27 -35.24 6.14
CA VAL A 19 -12.63 -36.52 5.73
C VAL A 19 -13.36 -37.14 4.54
N VAL A 20 -14.70 -37.22 4.61
CA VAL A 20 -15.53 -37.81 3.55
C VAL A 20 -15.48 -36.97 2.27
N ARG A 21 -15.55 -35.63 2.40
CA ARG A 21 -15.56 -34.72 1.26
C ARG A 21 -14.20 -34.63 0.55
N SER A 22 -13.11 -34.75 1.31
CA SER A 22 -11.74 -34.63 0.82
C SER A 22 -11.14 -35.97 0.37
N GLY A 23 -11.92 -37.06 0.43
CA GLY A 23 -11.51 -38.40 -0.03
C GLY A 23 -10.37 -39.02 0.78
N GLN A 24 -10.17 -38.57 2.02
CA GLN A 24 -9.09 -39.05 2.88
C GLN A 24 -9.39 -40.47 3.40
N GLU A 25 -8.35 -41.19 3.83
CA GLU A 25 -8.50 -42.58 4.24
C GLU A 25 -9.48 -42.75 5.41
N ARG A 26 -10.37 -43.75 5.30
CA ARG A 26 -11.48 -43.99 6.26
C ARG A 26 -10.99 -44.23 7.69
N TYR A 27 -9.72 -44.61 7.88
CA TYR A 27 -9.08 -44.75 9.19
C TYR A 27 -9.16 -43.47 10.05
N TRP A 28 -9.10 -42.28 9.44
CA TRP A 28 -9.19 -41.01 10.17
C TRP A 28 -10.52 -40.80 10.88
N ILE A 29 -11.62 -41.34 10.33
CA ILE A 29 -12.94 -41.25 10.96
C ILE A 29 -12.93 -42.00 12.29
N TYR A 30 -12.33 -43.19 12.33
CA TYR A 30 -12.21 -43.98 13.55
C TYR A 30 -11.34 -43.28 14.59
N LEU A 31 -10.23 -42.64 14.18
CA LEU A 31 -9.37 -41.88 15.09
C LEU A 31 -10.07 -40.66 15.71
N ILE A 32 -10.84 -39.91 14.91
CA ILE A 32 -11.57 -38.71 15.36
C ILE A 32 -12.70 -39.07 16.33
N ILE A 33 -13.35 -40.23 16.14
CA ILE A 33 -14.41 -40.73 17.03
C ILE A 33 -13.82 -41.31 18.31
N ALA A 34 -12.75 -42.09 18.21
CA ALA A 34 -12.13 -42.77 19.35
C ALA A 34 -11.47 -41.82 20.35
N LEU A 35 -10.89 -40.71 19.86
CA LEU A 35 -10.28 -39.68 20.71
C LEU A 35 -10.90 -38.31 20.40
N PRO A 36 -12.06 -37.98 21.02
CA PRO A 36 -12.67 -36.66 20.89
C PRO A 36 -11.70 -35.54 21.28
N GLY A 37 -11.66 -34.48 20.47
CA GLY A 37 -10.74 -33.36 20.68
C GLY A 37 -9.33 -33.63 20.16
N LEU A 38 -8.62 -34.65 20.67
CA LEU A 38 -7.23 -34.91 20.23
C LEU A 38 -7.17 -35.42 18.78
N GLY A 39 -8.09 -36.30 18.37
CA GLY A 39 -8.20 -36.77 16.99
C GLY A 39 -8.56 -35.64 16.03
N CYS A 40 -9.45 -34.72 16.45
CA CYS A 40 -9.74 -33.49 15.70
C CYS A 40 -8.51 -32.60 15.57
N LEU A 41 -7.75 -32.41 16.65
CA LEU A 41 -6.56 -31.56 16.65
C LEU A 41 -5.47 -32.11 15.74
N ILE A 42 -5.18 -33.41 15.83
CA ILE A 42 -4.18 -34.09 14.99
C ILE A 42 -4.60 -34.02 13.52
N TYR A 43 -5.87 -34.30 13.20
CA TYR A 43 -6.37 -34.20 11.83
C TYR A 43 -6.34 -32.76 11.30
N ALA A 44 -6.74 -31.80 12.15
CA ALA A 44 -6.74 -30.39 11.80
C ALA A 44 -5.34 -29.90 11.46
N LEU A 45 -4.34 -30.21 12.29
CA LEU A 45 -2.95 -29.76 12.09
C LEU A 45 -2.21 -30.54 11.00
N GLY A 46 -2.40 -31.85 10.92
CA GLY A 46 -1.64 -32.73 10.04
C GLY A 46 -2.17 -32.83 8.60
N ILE A 47 -3.48 -32.63 8.40
CA ILE A 47 -4.12 -32.85 7.09
C ILE A 47 -4.93 -31.64 6.65
N MET A 48 -5.85 -31.18 7.48
CA MET A 48 -6.78 -30.11 7.07
C MET A 48 -6.03 -28.80 6.83
N LEU A 49 -5.17 -28.40 7.75
CA LEU A 49 -4.38 -27.18 7.65
C LEU A 49 -3.45 -27.19 6.41
N PRO A 50 -2.57 -28.18 6.19
CA PRO A 50 -1.69 -28.18 5.02
C PRO A 50 -2.47 -28.21 3.68
N ASP A 51 -3.61 -28.88 3.61
CA ASP A 51 -4.43 -28.91 2.39
C ASP A 51 -5.10 -27.55 2.12
N LEU A 52 -5.60 -26.90 3.17
CA LEU A 52 -6.05 -25.51 3.13
C LEU A 52 -4.93 -24.56 2.71
N LEU A 53 -3.72 -24.72 3.27
CA LEU A 53 -2.53 -23.91 2.96
C LEU A 53 -2.03 -24.13 1.52
N ARG A 54 -2.19 -25.33 0.92
CA ARG A 54 -1.81 -25.62 -0.48
C ARG A 54 -2.76 -24.97 -1.50
N SER A 55 -4.01 -24.71 -1.12
CA SER A 55 -4.99 -24.04 -1.97
C SER A 55 -4.54 -22.61 -2.37
N ARG A 56 -4.99 -22.10 -3.52
CA ARG A 56 -4.65 -20.73 -3.98
C ARG A 56 -5.11 -19.64 -2.99
N ARG A 57 -6.18 -19.89 -2.24
CA ARG A 57 -6.70 -18.98 -1.20
C ARG A 57 -5.89 -19.06 0.09
N GLY A 58 -5.49 -20.26 0.51
CA GLY A 58 -4.61 -20.46 1.66
C GLY A 58 -3.25 -19.80 1.47
N ARG A 59 -2.60 -20.00 0.32
CA ARG A 59 -1.33 -19.33 0.00
C ARG A 59 -1.44 -17.80 0.08
N ARG A 60 -2.53 -17.21 -0.43
CA ARG A 60 -2.76 -15.76 -0.33
C ARG A 60 -2.97 -15.29 1.11
N ALA A 61 -3.72 -16.04 1.91
CA ALA A 61 -3.98 -15.71 3.31
C ALA A 61 -2.70 -15.83 4.16
N VAL A 62 -1.88 -16.85 3.90
CA VAL A 62 -0.58 -17.04 4.55
C VAL A 62 0.39 -15.94 4.17
N ASN A 63 0.52 -15.60 2.88
CA ASN A 63 1.40 -14.53 2.45
C ASN A 63 0.97 -13.19 3.09
N GLN A 64 -0.33 -12.88 3.12
CA GLN A 64 -0.83 -11.67 3.80
C GLN A 64 -0.60 -11.66 5.32
N LEU A 65 -0.65 -12.83 5.98
CA LEU A 65 -0.32 -12.96 7.40
C LEU A 65 1.20 -12.89 7.63
N GLN A 66 2.00 -13.47 6.75
CA GLN A 66 3.46 -13.45 6.80
C GLN A 66 4.00 -12.04 6.54
N ASP A 67 3.44 -11.29 5.59
CA ASP A 67 3.78 -9.89 5.32
C ASP A 67 3.50 -8.98 6.53
N ARG A 68 2.56 -9.37 7.41
CA ARG A 68 2.26 -8.65 8.66
C ARG A 68 3.14 -9.06 9.84
N LEU A 69 3.64 -10.30 9.84
CA LEU A 69 4.45 -10.84 10.95
C LEU A 69 5.95 -10.60 10.74
N ASP A 70 6.44 -10.62 9.51
CA ASP A 70 7.84 -10.41 9.19
C ASP A 70 8.00 -9.62 7.88
N PRO A 71 7.67 -8.31 7.90
CA PRO A 71 7.83 -7.43 6.73
C PRO A 71 9.29 -7.32 6.28
N GLU A 72 10.27 -7.59 7.15
CA GLU A 72 11.70 -7.49 6.86
C GLU A 72 12.29 -8.74 6.19
N ARG A 73 11.57 -9.86 6.14
CA ARG A 73 12.05 -11.05 5.43
C ARG A 73 12.24 -10.79 3.94
N HIS A 74 11.29 -10.09 3.31
CA HIS A 74 11.37 -9.75 1.89
C HIS A 74 12.54 -8.79 1.63
N LEU A 75 12.74 -7.81 2.53
CA LEU A 75 13.90 -6.92 2.50
C LEU A 75 15.22 -7.70 2.61
N ARG A 76 15.32 -8.67 3.54
CA ARG A 76 16.50 -9.53 3.68
C ARG A 76 16.77 -10.36 2.42
N ALA A 77 15.73 -10.91 1.80
CA ALA A 77 15.86 -11.63 0.53
C ALA A 77 16.40 -10.72 -0.59
N LEU A 78 15.86 -9.51 -0.72
CA LEU A 78 16.32 -8.53 -1.73
C LEU A 78 17.75 -8.05 -1.48
N ARG A 79 18.16 -7.91 -0.21
CA ARG A 79 19.56 -7.61 0.16
C ARG A 79 20.49 -8.74 -0.25
N ASN A 80 20.13 -10.00 0.04
CA ASN A 80 20.91 -11.16 -0.38
C ASN A 80 20.99 -11.26 -1.91
N ASP A 81 19.89 -10.99 -2.63
CA ASP A 81 19.87 -10.99 -4.09
C ASP A 81 20.81 -9.91 -4.66
N LEU A 82 20.89 -8.75 -4.02
CA LEU A 82 21.82 -7.68 -4.40
C LEU A 82 23.29 -8.08 -4.17
N GLU A 83 23.60 -8.78 -3.07
CA GLU A 83 24.95 -9.29 -2.80
C GLU A 83 25.40 -10.33 -3.83
N ILE A 84 24.46 -11.16 -4.31
CA ILE A 84 24.72 -12.16 -5.35
C ILE A 84 24.85 -11.50 -6.72
N SER A 85 23.99 -10.53 -7.03
CA SER A 85 23.90 -9.88 -8.32
C SER A 85 23.63 -8.39 -8.17
N ASP A 86 24.69 -7.60 -8.31
CA ASP A 86 24.61 -6.15 -8.30
C ASP A 86 24.20 -5.62 -9.69
N THR A 87 22.89 -5.55 -9.92
CA THR A 87 22.31 -5.04 -11.16
C THR A 87 21.37 -3.88 -10.88
N ARG A 88 21.08 -3.10 -11.92
CA ARG A 88 20.07 -2.05 -11.88
C ARG A 88 18.72 -2.55 -11.33
N GLU A 89 18.28 -3.71 -11.78
CA GLU A 89 16.98 -4.26 -11.40
C GLU A 89 16.94 -4.73 -9.94
N THR A 90 18.00 -5.40 -9.46
CA THR A 90 18.08 -5.81 -8.04
C THR A 90 18.13 -4.60 -7.12
N ARG A 91 18.87 -3.53 -7.49
CA ARG A 91 18.87 -2.25 -6.76
C ARG A 91 17.51 -1.56 -6.73
N MET A 92 16.81 -1.50 -7.86
CA MET A 92 15.48 -0.89 -7.92
C MET A 92 14.47 -1.62 -7.05
N ARG A 93 14.40 -2.96 -7.14
CA ARG A 93 13.48 -3.76 -6.33
C ARG A 93 13.73 -3.59 -4.84
N LEU A 94 15.01 -3.55 -4.44
CA LEU A 94 15.39 -3.26 -3.07
C LEU A 94 14.96 -1.84 -2.65
N ALA A 95 15.19 -0.84 -3.49
CA ALA A 95 14.80 0.54 -3.22
C ALA A 95 13.27 0.73 -3.10
N ASP A 96 12.49 0.06 -3.97
CA ASP A 96 11.02 0.07 -3.90
C ASP A 96 10.53 -0.51 -2.57
N GLU A 97 11.12 -1.62 -2.12
CA GLU A 97 10.77 -2.26 -0.85
C GLU A 97 11.18 -1.41 0.36
N LEU A 98 12.36 -0.80 0.32
CA LEU A 98 12.81 0.16 1.34
C LEU A 98 11.83 1.33 1.45
N LEU A 99 11.36 1.89 0.33
CA LEU A 99 10.32 2.94 0.36
C LEU A 99 9.01 2.45 0.95
N ARG A 100 8.57 1.23 0.61
CA ARG A 100 7.35 0.64 1.16
C ARG A 100 7.43 0.51 2.69
N LEU A 101 8.62 0.26 3.23
CA LEU A 101 8.89 0.16 4.67
C LEU A 101 9.19 1.50 5.33
N GLY A 102 9.19 2.61 4.58
CA GLY A 102 9.48 3.95 5.10
C GLY A 102 10.98 4.26 5.28
N GLN A 103 11.87 3.40 4.78
CA GLN A 103 13.33 3.57 4.82
C GLN A 103 13.81 4.40 3.62
N ALA A 104 13.29 5.62 3.51
CA ALA A 104 13.49 6.48 2.34
C ALA A 104 14.96 6.86 2.09
N ALA A 105 15.73 7.15 3.15
CA ALA A 105 17.15 7.48 3.03
C ALA A 105 17.97 6.38 2.34
N GLU A 106 17.79 5.12 2.75
CA GLU A 106 18.48 3.98 2.13
C GLU A 106 18.00 3.75 0.70
N ALA A 107 16.70 3.91 0.43
CA ALA A 107 16.15 3.79 -0.91
C ALA A 107 16.78 4.80 -1.90
N VAL A 108 16.97 6.06 -1.46
CA VAL A 108 17.64 7.10 -2.26
C VAL A 108 19.03 6.63 -2.71
N GLU A 109 19.81 6.03 -1.82
CA GLU A 109 21.16 5.55 -2.13
C GLU A 109 21.13 4.41 -3.17
N HIS A 110 20.20 3.47 -3.05
CA HIS A 110 20.05 2.39 -4.03
C HIS A 110 19.60 2.89 -5.41
N TYR A 111 18.67 3.85 -5.48
CA TYR A 111 18.29 4.47 -6.76
C TYR A 111 19.44 5.28 -7.38
N ARG A 112 20.18 6.07 -6.59
CA ARG A 112 21.36 6.82 -7.06
C ARG A 112 22.41 5.87 -7.63
N ALA A 113 22.65 4.73 -6.97
CA ALA A 113 23.55 3.71 -7.48
C ALA A 113 23.04 3.08 -8.78
N ALA A 114 21.72 2.82 -8.89
CA ALA A 114 21.11 2.26 -10.09
C ALA A 114 21.13 3.22 -11.30
N LEU A 115 21.24 4.53 -11.09
CA LEU A 115 21.40 5.54 -12.14
C LEU A 115 22.83 5.65 -12.69
N ARG A 116 23.81 4.88 -12.20
CA ARG A 116 25.19 5.04 -12.71
C ARG A 116 25.36 4.45 -14.12
N GLY A 117 26.34 4.97 -14.85
CA GLY A 117 26.73 4.45 -16.17
C GLY A 117 25.65 4.67 -17.24
N ILE A 118 25.32 3.61 -17.97
CA ILE A 118 24.39 3.65 -19.12
C ILE A 118 22.94 4.00 -18.73
N HIS A 119 22.60 3.98 -17.44
CA HIS A 119 21.25 4.21 -16.93
C HIS A 119 21.04 5.60 -16.31
N ALA A 120 21.98 6.54 -16.50
CA ALA A 120 21.94 7.89 -15.92
C ALA A 120 20.67 8.70 -16.20
N GLN A 121 19.95 8.36 -17.26
CA GLN A 121 18.74 9.06 -17.69
C GLN A 121 17.53 8.13 -17.73
N ALA A 122 17.61 6.94 -17.13
CA ALA A 122 16.55 5.95 -17.15
C ALA A 122 15.28 6.49 -16.44
N PRO A 123 14.14 6.60 -17.13
CA PRO A 123 12.98 7.34 -16.62
C PRO A 123 12.30 6.68 -15.42
N ASP A 124 12.28 5.35 -15.38
CA ASP A 124 11.76 4.55 -14.28
C ASP A 124 12.55 4.75 -12.99
N ILE A 125 13.89 4.79 -13.08
CA ILE A 125 14.76 5.00 -11.93
C ILE A 125 14.70 6.46 -11.45
N LEU A 126 14.69 7.43 -12.36
CA LEU A 126 14.57 8.85 -12.01
C LEU A 126 13.25 9.14 -11.29
N LEU A 127 12.14 8.56 -11.73
CA LEU A 127 10.85 8.69 -11.05
C LEU A 127 10.85 8.03 -9.67
N GLY A 128 11.45 6.84 -9.54
CA GLY A 128 11.63 6.16 -8.25
C GLY A 128 12.51 6.96 -7.28
N LEU A 129 13.61 7.52 -7.78
CA LEU A 129 14.49 8.39 -7.01
C LEU A 129 13.77 9.65 -6.51
N ALA A 130 12.99 10.32 -7.37
CA ALA A 130 12.22 11.49 -6.99
C ALA A 130 11.21 11.18 -5.88
N ARG A 131 10.50 10.04 -6.00
CA ARG A 131 9.60 9.55 -4.95
C ARG A 131 10.35 9.32 -3.63
N ALA A 132 11.53 8.72 -3.70
CA ALA A 132 12.36 8.45 -2.52
C ALA A 132 12.85 9.73 -1.84
N GLN A 133 13.33 10.69 -2.62
CA GLN A 133 13.80 11.98 -2.13
C GLN A 133 12.68 12.76 -1.44
N LEU A 134 11.47 12.78 -2.02
CA LEU A 134 10.34 13.45 -1.40
C LEU A 134 9.95 12.78 -0.07
N ALA A 135 9.94 11.44 -0.03
CA ALA A 135 9.69 10.69 1.20
C ALA A 135 10.80 10.90 2.26
N ASN A 136 12.05 11.17 1.82
CA ASN A 136 13.18 11.48 2.69
C ASN A 136 13.19 12.94 3.19
N GLY A 137 12.23 13.77 2.78
CA GLY A 137 12.20 15.19 3.13
C GLY A 137 13.19 16.04 2.33
N GLU A 138 13.58 15.60 1.13
CA GLU A 138 14.46 16.32 0.20
C GLU A 138 13.69 16.87 -1.02
N PRO A 139 12.74 17.82 -0.85
CA PRO A 139 11.91 18.28 -1.96
C PRO A 139 12.72 18.99 -3.06
N GLY A 140 13.85 19.63 -2.72
CA GLY A 140 14.75 20.21 -3.71
C GLY A 140 15.41 19.17 -4.62
N ALA A 141 15.89 18.06 -4.05
CA ALA A 141 16.47 16.97 -4.83
C ALA A 141 15.42 16.27 -5.69
N CYS A 142 14.21 16.07 -5.15
CA CYS A 142 13.06 15.57 -5.89
C CYS A 142 12.77 16.43 -7.12
N ARG A 143 12.71 17.76 -6.95
CA ARG A 143 12.45 18.69 -8.05
C ARG A 143 13.50 18.57 -9.16
N LEU A 144 14.78 18.58 -8.80
CA LEU A 144 15.89 18.44 -9.75
C LEU A 144 15.83 17.12 -10.52
N SER A 145 15.50 16.02 -9.83
CA SER A 145 15.40 14.70 -10.47
C SER A 145 14.23 14.62 -11.46
N LEU A 146 13.10 15.28 -11.15
CA LEU A 146 11.96 15.39 -12.06
C LEU A 146 12.21 16.35 -13.23
N GLU A 147 12.96 17.43 -13.02
CA GLU A 147 13.41 18.33 -14.08
C GLU A 147 14.34 17.58 -15.06
N GLN A 148 15.31 16.82 -14.54
CA GLN A 148 16.19 15.95 -15.33
C GLN A 148 15.39 14.90 -16.11
N LEU A 149 14.39 14.28 -15.47
CA LEU A 149 13.49 13.34 -16.12
C LEU A 149 12.76 13.98 -17.31
N ARG A 150 12.22 15.19 -17.13
CA ARG A 150 11.49 15.92 -18.18
C ARG A 150 12.39 16.34 -19.33
N GLU A 151 13.61 16.79 -19.03
CA GLU A 151 14.59 17.24 -20.02
C GLU A 151 15.06 16.09 -20.91
N HIS A 152 15.42 14.96 -20.32
CA HIS A 152 16.02 13.84 -21.04
C HIS A 152 14.98 12.85 -21.59
N ASN A 153 13.75 12.86 -21.06
CA ASN A 153 12.67 11.96 -21.48
C ASN A 153 11.37 12.75 -21.78
N PRO A 154 11.36 13.64 -22.79
CA PRO A 154 10.21 14.51 -23.05
C PRO A 154 8.92 13.75 -23.45
N GLN A 155 9.04 12.51 -23.92
CA GLN A 155 7.90 11.64 -24.23
C GLN A 155 7.35 10.90 -23.00
N PHE A 156 8.11 10.84 -21.91
CA PHE A 156 7.68 10.21 -20.68
C PHE A 156 6.68 11.11 -19.95
N ARG A 157 5.42 10.70 -19.96
CA ARG A 157 4.32 11.38 -19.27
C ARG A 157 3.88 10.54 -18.08
N SER A 158 4.06 11.08 -16.89
CA SER A 158 3.65 10.43 -15.65
C SER A 158 2.80 11.38 -14.81
N ALA A 159 1.54 11.00 -14.58
CA ALA A 159 0.65 11.74 -13.69
C ALA A 159 1.20 11.76 -12.26
N ASP A 160 1.76 10.65 -11.81
CA ASP A 160 2.44 10.54 -10.51
C ASP A 160 3.67 11.45 -10.42
N GLY A 161 4.45 11.53 -11.50
CA GLY A 161 5.60 12.43 -11.58
C GLY A 161 5.20 13.90 -11.46
N HIS A 162 4.09 14.29 -12.08
CA HIS A 162 3.56 15.64 -11.95
C HIS A 162 3.03 15.91 -10.53
N LEU A 163 2.34 14.94 -9.91
CA LEU A 163 1.91 15.06 -8.51
C LEU A 163 3.11 15.24 -7.55
N LEU A 164 4.18 14.46 -7.73
CA LEU A 164 5.41 14.60 -6.94
C LEU A 164 6.05 15.99 -7.11
N TYR A 165 6.02 16.54 -8.32
CA TYR A 165 6.53 17.89 -8.60
C TYR A 165 5.71 18.96 -7.84
N ALA A 166 4.38 18.89 -7.89
CA ALA A 166 3.50 19.81 -7.16
C ALA A 166 3.71 19.72 -5.64
N GLN A 167 3.90 18.51 -5.11
CA GLN A 167 4.21 18.29 -3.69
C GLN A 167 5.58 18.86 -3.30
N ALA A 168 6.60 18.66 -4.14
CA ALA A 168 7.93 19.23 -3.92
C ALA A 168 7.88 20.76 -3.86
N LEU A 169 7.18 21.40 -4.80
CA LEU A 169 6.98 22.85 -4.79
C LEU A 169 6.28 23.34 -3.51
N ALA A 170 5.22 22.64 -3.08
CA ALA A 170 4.52 22.97 -1.85
C ALA A 170 5.43 22.89 -0.61
N GLN A 171 6.25 21.84 -0.49
CA GLN A 171 7.21 21.68 0.61
C GLN A 171 8.36 22.71 0.57
N GLN A 172 8.70 23.22 -0.61
CA GLN A 172 9.66 24.31 -0.77
C GLN A 172 9.09 25.70 -0.46
N GLY A 173 7.80 25.81 -0.14
CA GLY A 173 7.12 27.10 0.10
C GLY A 173 6.73 27.86 -1.17
N GLU A 174 6.88 27.24 -2.35
CA GLU A 174 6.52 27.82 -3.66
C GLU A 174 5.00 27.66 -3.92
N ALA A 175 4.19 28.20 -3.01
CA ALA A 175 2.78 27.85 -2.90
C ALA A 175 1.93 28.23 -4.13
N LEU A 176 2.26 29.34 -4.80
CA LEU A 176 1.57 29.78 -6.02
C LEU A 176 1.80 28.79 -7.18
N LYS A 177 3.06 28.39 -7.41
CA LYS A 177 3.41 27.39 -8.44
C LYS A 177 2.79 26.04 -8.11
N ALA A 178 2.85 25.61 -6.85
CA ALA A 178 2.23 24.37 -6.43
C ALA A 178 0.71 24.36 -6.71
N GLU A 179 0.01 25.47 -6.46
CA GLU A 179 -1.42 25.62 -6.75
C GLU A 179 -1.72 25.52 -8.25
N GLU A 180 -0.91 26.14 -9.12
CA GLU A 180 -1.06 26.01 -10.57
C GLU A 180 -0.96 24.54 -11.02
N GLU A 181 0.05 23.83 -10.54
CA GLU A 181 0.26 22.41 -10.87
C GLU A 181 -0.84 21.51 -10.31
N TYR A 182 -1.30 21.76 -9.09
CA TYR A 182 -2.45 21.02 -8.51
C TYR A 182 -3.73 21.25 -9.32
N ARG A 183 -4.01 22.47 -9.75
CA ARG A 183 -5.19 22.77 -10.59
C ARG A 183 -5.12 22.05 -11.93
N ALA A 184 -3.94 21.97 -12.54
CA ALA A 184 -3.74 21.18 -13.75
C ALA A 184 -4.02 19.69 -13.50
N LEU A 185 -3.53 19.14 -12.38
CA LEU A 185 -3.74 17.75 -11.98
C LEU A 185 -5.22 17.39 -11.77
N LEU A 186 -6.05 18.32 -11.27
CA LEU A 186 -7.50 18.08 -11.10
C LEU A 186 -8.21 17.69 -12.41
N GLY A 187 -7.67 18.12 -13.55
CA GLY A 187 -8.28 17.85 -14.87
C GLY A 187 -8.08 16.42 -15.37
N TYR A 188 -7.06 15.70 -14.90
CA TYR A 188 -6.68 14.42 -15.51
C TYR A 188 -6.13 13.35 -14.54
N PHE A 189 -5.79 13.70 -13.30
CA PHE A 189 -5.26 12.74 -12.33
C PHE A 189 -6.36 11.78 -11.87
N ALA A 190 -6.16 10.47 -12.09
CA ALA A 190 -7.13 9.43 -11.82
C ALA A 190 -7.05 8.94 -10.36
N GLY A 191 -7.28 9.82 -9.38
CA GLY A 191 -7.19 9.46 -7.96
C GLY A 191 -7.53 10.61 -7.01
N PRO A 192 -7.85 10.32 -5.74
CA PRO A 192 -8.13 11.34 -4.74
C PRO A 192 -6.86 12.03 -4.21
N GLU A 193 -5.66 11.58 -4.56
CA GLU A 193 -4.39 12.11 -4.08
C GLU A 193 -4.18 13.57 -4.47
N ALA A 194 -4.32 13.90 -5.77
CA ALA A 194 -4.18 15.28 -6.24
C ALA A 194 -5.13 16.27 -5.53
N PRO A 195 -6.47 16.05 -5.48
CA PRO A 195 -7.37 16.94 -4.76
C PRO A 195 -7.13 16.95 -3.24
N LEU A 196 -6.68 15.84 -2.64
CA LEU A 196 -6.32 15.82 -1.21
C LEU A 196 -5.13 16.75 -0.94
N HIS A 197 -4.03 16.58 -1.68
CA HIS A 197 -2.83 17.41 -1.48
C HIS A 197 -3.09 18.88 -1.80
N TYR A 198 -3.95 19.18 -2.77
CA TYR A 198 -4.38 20.55 -3.02
C TYR A 198 -5.18 21.13 -1.85
N ALA A 199 -6.12 20.35 -1.29
CA ALA A 199 -6.88 20.79 -0.11
C ALA A 199 -5.97 21.04 1.10
N LEU A 200 -4.92 20.24 1.29
CA LEU A 200 -3.91 20.46 2.33
C LEU A 200 -3.13 21.76 2.12
N LEU A 201 -2.73 22.07 0.88
CA LEU A 201 -2.09 23.35 0.54
C LEU A 201 -3.01 24.54 0.85
N LEU A 202 -4.28 24.47 0.43
CA LEU A 202 -5.27 25.51 0.69
C LEU A 202 -5.49 25.73 2.19
N LYS A 203 -5.54 24.64 2.96
CA LYS A 203 -5.64 24.71 4.43
C LYS A 203 -4.42 25.43 5.03
N GLN A 204 -3.21 25.13 4.58
CA GLN A 204 -1.99 25.81 5.03
C GLN A 204 -2.00 27.31 4.71
N GLN A 205 -2.64 27.71 3.60
CA GLN A 205 -2.85 29.11 3.22
C GLN A 205 -4.02 29.80 3.96
N GLY A 206 -4.70 29.11 4.88
CA GLY A 206 -5.87 29.63 5.59
C GLY A 206 -7.19 29.60 4.79
N ARG A 207 -7.19 29.07 3.56
CA ARG A 207 -8.36 28.95 2.66
C ARG A 207 -9.21 27.74 3.01
N SER A 208 -9.66 27.69 4.26
CA SER A 208 -10.35 26.54 4.87
C SER A 208 -11.68 26.19 4.18
N ARG A 209 -12.37 27.18 3.59
CA ARG A 209 -13.61 26.96 2.85
C ARG A 209 -13.37 26.14 1.57
N GLU A 210 -12.41 26.56 0.76
CA GLU A 210 -12.07 25.87 -0.49
C GLU A 210 -11.47 24.49 -0.23
N ALA A 211 -10.62 24.37 0.80
CA ALA A 211 -10.10 23.08 1.26
C ALA A 211 -11.24 22.11 1.63
N ARG A 212 -12.25 22.60 2.36
CA ARG A 212 -13.44 21.81 2.72
C ARG A 212 -14.20 21.35 1.49
N GLU A 213 -14.45 22.24 0.53
CA GLU A 213 -15.20 21.92 -0.68
C GLU A 213 -14.53 20.77 -1.48
N LEU A 214 -13.20 20.77 -1.60
CA LEU A 214 -12.45 19.69 -2.23
C LEU A 214 -12.54 18.38 -1.43
N LEU A 215 -12.38 18.41 -0.11
CA LEU A 215 -12.47 17.22 0.73
C LEU A 215 -13.88 16.59 0.68
N GLU A 216 -14.92 17.41 0.63
CA GLU A 216 -16.30 16.94 0.44
C GLU A 216 -16.53 16.35 -0.95
N GLN A 217 -15.90 16.88 -2.00
CA GLN A 217 -15.93 16.28 -3.33
C GLN A 217 -15.28 14.89 -3.33
N ILE A 218 -14.12 14.74 -2.67
CA ILE A 218 -13.43 13.45 -2.51
C ILE A 218 -14.36 12.44 -1.82
N GLU A 219 -14.98 12.82 -0.71
CA GLU A 219 -15.90 11.95 0.04
C GLU A 219 -17.15 11.57 -0.76
N ARG A 220 -17.75 12.53 -1.49
CA ARG A 220 -18.91 12.26 -2.37
C ARG A 220 -18.56 11.27 -3.48
N HIS A 221 -17.39 11.43 -4.10
CA HIS A 221 -16.91 10.50 -5.12
C HIS A 221 -16.65 9.11 -4.53
N ALA A 222 -15.96 9.03 -3.39
CA ALA A 222 -15.65 7.78 -2.71
C ALA A 222 -16.89 6.98 -2.31
N ARG A 223 -17.99 7.63 -1.90
CA ARG A 223 -19.26 6.97 -1.55
C ARG A 223 -19.89 6.25 -2.74
N ARG A 224 -19.81 6.83 -3.93
CA ARG A 224 -20.35 6.28 -5.18
C ARG A 224 -19.41 5.30 -5.86
N ALA A 225 -18.12 5.37 -5.55
CA ALA A 225 -17.10 4.54 -6.17
C ALA A 225 -17.22 3.04 -5.81
N PRO A 226 -16.80 2.13 -6.71
CA PRO A 226 -16.73 0.70 -6.44
C PRO A 226 -15.83 0.36 -5.24
N ARG A 227 -16.06 -0.82 -4.64
CA ARG A 227 -15.25 -1.30 -3.49
C ARG A 227 -13.75 -1.37 -3.80
N HIS A 228 -13.37 -1.77 -5.02
CA HIS A 228 -11.97 -1.85 -5.41
C HIS A 228 -11.27 -0.48 -5.35
N TYR A 229 -11.90 0.58 -5.87
CA TYR A 229 -11.38 1.95 -5.78
C TYR A 229 -11.19 2.41 -4.33
N ARG A 230 -12.18 2.17 -3.47
CA ARG A 230 -12.09 2.51 -2.04
C ARG A 230 -10.97 1.77 -1.31
N ASN A 231 -10.73 0.51 -1.68
CA ASN A 231 -9.64 -0.29 -1.10
C ASN A 231 -8.27 0.22 -1.58
N LEU A 232 -8.15 0.57 -2.87
CA LEU A 232 -6.90 1.08 -3.44
C LEU A 232 -6.49 2.41 -2.77
N HIS A 233 -7.43 3.33 -2.60
CA HIS A 233 -7.17 4.66 -2.04
C HIS A 233 -7.54 4.77 -0.56
N GLN A 234 -7.56 3.67 0.19
CA GLN A 234 -8.07 3.65 1.56
C GLN A 234 -7.34 4.65 2.47
N ALA A 235 -6.01 4.75 2.37
CA ALA A 235 -5.21 5.67 3.17
C ALA A 235 -5.53 7.14 2.85
N CYS A 236 -5.59 7.50 1.56
CA CYS A 236 -5.95 8.83 1.09
C CYS A 236 -7.36 9.23 1.55
N LEU A 237 -8.35 8.33 1.41
CA LEU A 237 -9.72 8.58 1.84
C LEU A 237 -9.83 8.71 3.38
N ALA A 238 -9.07 7.92 4.13
CA ALA A 238 -9.02 8.05 5.59
C ALA A 238 -8.45 9.41 6.01
N GLN A 239 -7.38 9.87 5.37
CA GLN A 239 -6.80 11.19 5.60
C GLN A 239 -7.78 12.31 5.23
N ALA A 240 -8.44 12.22 4.06
CA ALA A 240 -9.43 13.21 3.64
C ALA A 240 -10.56 13.38 4.67
N ARG A 241 -11.06 12.28 5.25
CA ARG A 241 -12.05 12.32 6.34
C ARG A 241 -11.53 12.97 7.60
N SER A 242 -10.31 12.62 8.00
CA SER A 242 -9.66 13.20 9.17
C SER A 242 -9.51 14.72 9.02
N GLU A 243 -9.06 15.17 7.86
CA GLU A 243 -8.92 16.59 7.55
C GLU A 243 -10.25 17.32 7.52
N LEU A 244 -11.29 16.71 6.94
CA LEU A 244 -12.63 17.28 6.90
C LEU A 244 -13.22 17.44 8.32
N GLN A 245 -12.97 16.48 9.21
CA GLN A 245 -13.37 16.57 10.61
C GLN A 245 -12.60 17.67 11.35
N ALA A 246 -11.28 17.80 11.10
CA ALA A 246 -10.44 18.81 11.73
C ALA A 246 -10.84 20.24 11.35
N LEU A 247 -11.42 20.46 10.17
CA LEU A 247 -11.93 21.77 9.75
C LEU A 247 -13.25 22.16 10.47
N GLY A 248 -13.90 21.24 11.20
CA GLY A 248 -15.15 21.49 11.93
C GLY A 248 -16.41 21.48 11.06
N ARG A 249 -17.58 21.35 11.71
CA ARG A 249 -18.91 21.52 11.08
C ARG A 249 -19.14 23.01 10.69
N PRO A 250 -19.97 23.30 9.67
CA PRO A 250 -20.16 24.65 9.14
C PRO A 250 -20.55 25.67 10.23
N LEU A 251 -20.02 26.90 10.10
CA LEU A 251 -20.36 28.06 10.92
C LEU A 251 -21.81 28.57 10.70
N ASP A 252 -22.59 27.91 9.84
CA ASP A 252 -23.95 28.35 9.45
C ASP A 252 -25.08 27.72 10.30
N GLN A 253 -24.78 27.16 11.49
CA GLN A 253 -25.81 26.66 12.43
C GLN A 253 -25.78 27.32 13.82
N GLN A 254 -25.24 28.55 13.91
CA GLN A 254 -25.26 29.34 15.16
C GLN A 254 -25.97 30.70 15.02
N ALA A 255 -26.84 30.87 14.04
CA ALA A 255 -27.73 32.02 13.92
C ALA A 255 -29.20 31.62 14.05
#